data_AF-A0ABD0UEE9-F1
#
_entry.id   AF-A0ABD0UEE9-F1
#
_cell.length_a   1.000
_cell.length_b   1.000
_cell.length_c   1.000
_cell.angle_alpha   90.00
_cell.angle_beta   90.00
_cell.angle_gamma   90.00
#
_symmetry.space_group_name_H-M   'P 1'
#
loop_
_entity.id
_entity.type
_entity.pdbx_description
1 polymer ?
#
loop_
_entity_poly.entity_id
_entity_poly.type
_entity_poly.pdbx_seq_one_letter_code
_entity_poly.pdbx_strand_id
1 'polypeptide(L)'
;MADFRVRSLEPGQTKIRNVPIAVTPEGFWCCPAPVVFQRTIKHQNNQNKQKSSPPRKLNGQKSTNPQGDKRQLAHQLKSQVASEDQKCLASNTSCVNTAMTPERVVKANSGNPHPQRKISVGFGKPDTCDLKVVLSGKENIAVRMNVHRSILAEHSSFFAEKLAKQSPVICIEIGDCEDVEIYVEAIGLMYCKEIKQRLIKLSVAHVLRMLKVAEALGFQLCVKCCLDYLEAVPWVGDEEETIVSSIRCLGIDKYGISPILKRVSSDISNPPNDTLARILELVLKSNEDKGRREMKSLVLKLLKENNQWMSGSADICSETLYNSCQTCLQSLLLLFREASEPGFVEQDLAKKETITRQISLEADNLLWLVEILSDRHIADDFVVIWANQEELTLLHPKLPIVSRHLVSRITARIFVGIGKGEMLPSKDTRQMLLQVWLQPLIDDYSWLQHGCRSFDCKVVEEGIGRTILTLPLEDQQTMMLSWLGSFLKVGDNCPNLQRAFEVWWRRTFIRPYLEQQGNALQSDSKFN
;
A
#
# COMPACT_ATOMS: atom_id res chain seq x y z
N MET A 1 -60.17 33.49 -39.44
CA MET A 1 -60.13 33.17 -40.89
C MET A 1 -59.12 34.09 -41.56
N ALA A 2 -58.30 33.51 -42.43
CA ALA A 2 -57.52 34.17 -43.51
C ALA A 2 -56.33 35.10 -43.13
N ASP A 3 -55.21 34.49 -42.77
CA ASP A 3 -54.00 34.28 -43.59
C ASP A 3 -53.45 35.29 -44.64
N PHE A 4 -52.10 35.38 -44.64
CA PHE A 4 -51.09 35.78 -45.66
C PHE A 4 -50.73 37.25 -46.00
N ARG A 5 -49.50 37.67 -45.65
CA ARG A 5 -48.31 37.66 -46.58
C ARG A 5 -46.98 38.04 -45.89
N VAL A 6 -45.91 37.36 -46.32
CA VAL A 6 -44.51 37.39 -45.84
C VAL A 6 -43.65 38.44 -46.59
N ARG A 7 -42.59 38.98 -45.94
CA ARG A 7 -41.35 39.37 -46.64
C ARG A 7 -40.06 39.27 -45.79
N SER A 8 -39.16 38.39 -46.27
CA SER A 8 -37.68 38.34 -46.30
C SER A 8 -36.80 38.42 -45.03
N LEU A 9 -35.93 37.40 -44.91
CA LEU A 9 -34.76 37.26 -44.03
C LEU A 9 -33.45 37.65 -44.76
N GLU A 10 -32.50 38.21 -44.02
CA GLU A 10 -31.06 38.30 -44.33
C GLU A 10 -30.25 37.59 -43.22
N PRO A 11 -29.06 37.00 -43.49
CA PRO A 11 -28.44 35.98 -42.64
C PRO A 11 -27.49 36.53 -41.56
N GLY A 12 -27.58 35.98 -40.34
CA GLY A 12 -26.77 36.37 -39.18
C GLY A 12 -25.38 35.70 -39.12
N GLN A 13 -24.36 36.53 -38.84
CA GLN A 13 -22.94 36.17 -38.68
C GLN A 13 -22.63 35.35 -37.40
N THR A 14 -21.75 34.35 -37.51
CA THR A 14 -21.11 33.65 -36.38
C THR A 14 -20.00 34.49 -35.75
N LYS A 15 -20.08 34.78 -34.45
CA LYS A 15 -19.07 35.55 -33.69
C LYS A 15 -17.84 34.71 -33.32
N ILE A 16 -16.67 35.11 -33.82
CA ILE A 16 -15.34 34.65 -33.37
C ILE A 16 -14.90 35.54 -32.20
N ARG A 17 -14.54 34.96 -31.05
CA ARG A 17 -13.93 35.69 -29.93
C ARG A 17 -12.41 35.51 -29.97
N ASN A 18 -11.68 36.57 -30.33
CA ASN A 18 -10.23 36.64 -30.19
C ASN A 18 -9.90 37.09 -28.77
N VAL A 19 -9.14 36.29 -28.01
CA VAL A 19 -8.53 36.74 -26.75
C VAL A 19 -7.02 36.86 -27.02
N PRO A 20 -6.46 38.07 -27.10
CA PRO A 20 -5.03 38.25 -27.33
C PRO A 20 -4.28 37.93 -26.03
N ILE A 21 -3.53 36.83 -26.02
CA ILE A 21 -2.49 36.58 -25.00
C ILE A 21 -1.17 37.03 -25.63
N ALA A 22 -0.69 38.20 -25.23
CA ALA A 22 0.63 38.69 -25.62
C ALA A 22 1.68 38.14 -24.64
N VAL A 23 2.67 37.42 -25.16
CA VAL A 23 3.82 36.90 -24.39
C VAL A 23 4.91 37.97 -24.40
N THR A 24 5.31 38.48 -23.22
CA THR A 24 6.46 39.40 -23.08
C THR A 24 7.79 38.63 -23.08
N PRO A 25 8.94 39.30 -23.31
CA PRO A 25 10.26 38.65 -23.33
C PRO A 25 10.66 37.91 -22.05
N GLU A 26 9.96 38.16 -20.93
CA GLU A 26 10.18 37.50 -19.63
C GLU A 26 9.22 36.34 -19.35
N GLY A 27 8.39 35.95 -20.32
CA GLY A 27 7.62 34.71 -20.29
C GLY A 27 6.58 34.59 -19.17
N PHE A 28 5.80 35.61 -18.86
CA PHE A 28 4.62 35.37 -18.02
C PHE A 28 3.49 34.77 -18.88
N TRP A 29 3.25 33.46 -18.72
CA TRP A 29 2.03 32.80 -19.17
C TRP A 29 1.00 32.89 -18.05
N CYS A 30 -0.03 33.72 -18.22
CA CYS A 30 -1.31 33.49 -17.55
C CYS A 30 -2.12 32.54 -18.44
N CYS A 31 -2.05 31.22 -18.18
CA CYS A 31 -3.07 30.33 -18.72
C CYS A 31 -4.44 30.79 -18.16
N PRO A 32 -5.51 30.81 -18.97
CA PRO A 32 -6.85 30.86 -18.40
C PRO A 32 -7.04 29.60 -17.55
N ALA A 33 -7.32 29.79 -16.26
CA ALA A 33 -7.55 28.71 -15.30
C ALA A 33 -8.56 27.66 -15.84
N PRO A 34 -8.53 26.40 -15.33
CA PRO A 34 -9.40 25.29 -15.80
C PRO A 34 -10.92 25.55 -15.65
N VAL A 35 -11.32 26.69 -15.10
CA VAL A 35 -12.71 27.15 -14.99
C VAL A 35 -13.40 27.34 -16.36
N VAL A 36 -12.65 27.46 -17.46
CA VAL A 36 -13.22 27.65 -18.82
C VAL A 36 -13.83 26.37 -19.42
N PHE A 37 -13.68 25.22 -18.73
CA PHE A 37 -14.20 23.92 -19.18
C PHE A 37 -15.27 23.31 -18.27
N GLN A 38 -15.67 23.93 -17.16
CA GLN A 38 -16.71 23.36 -16.28
C GLN A 38 -17.83 24.35 -15.86
N ARG A 39 -19.06 23.91 -16.19
CA ARG A 39 -20.38 24.14 -15.58
C ARG A 39 -21.30 25.23 -16.16
N THR A 40 -22.50 24.81 -16.56
CA THR A 40 -23.72 25.07 -15.75
C THR A 40 -24.92 24.19 -16.16
N ILE A 41 -25.35 23.30 -15.26
CA ILE A 41 -26.78 23.08 -15.00
C ILE A 41 -27.08 23.90 -13.73
N LYS A 42 -27.99 24.86 -13.84
CA LYS A 42 -28.49 25.69 -12.73
C LYS A 42 -29.67 24.98 -12.06
N HIS A 43 -29.74 25.05 -10.73
CA HIS A 43 -31.00 25.30 -10.04
C HIS A 43 -30.79 26.31 -8.90
N GLN A 44 -31.88 27.03 -8.63
CA GLN A 44 -32.03 28.35 -8.03
C GLN A 44 -32.00 28.41 -6.49
N ASN A 45 -31.85 29.65 -6.01
CA ASN A 45 -32.29 30.22 -4.72
C ASN A 45 -31.51 29.78 -3.47
N ASN A 46 -31.24 30.61 -2.46
CA ASN A 46 -31.74 31.94 -2.12
C ASN A 46 -30.75 32.64 -1.17
N GLN A 47 -30.63 33.97 -1.32
CA GLN A 47 -30.48 35.02 -0.32
C GLN A 47 -29.54 34.92 0.92
N ASN A 48 -28.77 36.01 1.06
CA ASN A 48 -28.42 36.79 2.26
C ASN A 48 -27.26 36.40 3.19
N LYS A 49 -26.15 37.14 2.99
CA LYS A 49 -25.37 37.96 3.96
C LYS A 49 -25.28 37.47 5.42
N GLN A 50 -24.05 37.20 5.89
CA GLN A 50 -23.31 38.12 6.77
C GLN A 50 -21.85 37.67 7.02
N LYS A 51 -20.98 38.68 7.20
CA LYS A 51 -19.55 38.60 7.57
C LYS A 51 -19.37 38.12 9.02
N SER A 52 -18.31 37.38 9.32
CA SER A 52 -17.31 37.71 10.36
C SER A 52 -16.32 36.56 10.65
N SER A 53 -15.18 36.98 11.17
CA SER A 53 -13.89 36.35 11.50
C SER A 53 -13.91 35.18 12.52
N PRO A 54 -12.77 34.50 12.78
CA PRO A 54 -12.70 33.13 13.30
C PRO A 54 -12.64 33.06 14.84
N PRO A 55 -12.85 31.88 15.47
CA PRO A 55 -12.52 31.72 16.88
C PRO A 55 -11.29 30.84 17.14
N ARG A 56 -10.57 31.30 18.16
CA ARG A 56 -9.48 30.64 18.89
C ARG A 56 -9.92 29.36 19.61
N LYS A 57 -8.92 28.51 19.84
CA LYS A 57 -8.91 27.39 20.78
C LYS A 57 -9.12 27.86 22.24
N LEU A 58 -9.82 27.06 23.04
CA LEU A 58 -9.64 26.92 24.49
C LEU A 58 -10.09 25.52 24.95
N ASN A 59 -9.31 24.95 25.88
CA ASN A 59 -9.44 23.65 26.52
C ASN A 59 -10.64 23.54 27.50
N GLY A 60 -11.09 22.32 27.82
CA GLY A 60 -11.61 22.00 29.17
C GLY A 60 -12.71 20.94 29.33
N GLN A 61 -12.29 19.69 29.59
CA GLN A 61 -12.80 18.71 30.59
C GLN A 61 -14.28 18.18 30.65
N LYS A 62 -14.33 16.83 30.59
CA LYS A 62 -14.99 15.79 31.45
C LYS A 62 -16.52 15.55 31.51
N SER A 63 -16.80 14.23 31.43
CA SER A 63 -17.94 13.42 31.98
C SER A 63 -19.27 13.59 31.24
N THR A 64 -20.14 12.59 31.01
CA THR A 64 -20.33 11.21 31.49
C THR A 64 -21.39 10.56 30.58
N ASN A 65 -21.30 9.25 30.32
CA ASN A 65 -22.34 8.38 29.75
C ASN A 65 -23.42 8.07 30.82
N PRO A 66 -24.67 7.60 30.50
CA PRO A 66 -24.87 6.27 29.90
C PRO A 66 -26.14 6.01 29.03
N GLN A 67 -26.07 4.85 28.32
CA GLN A 67 -27.16 3.95 27.87
C GLN A 67 -28.26 4.50 26.92
N GLY A 68 -28.72 3.80 25.89
CA GLY A 68 -28.48 2.43 25.43
C GLY A 68 -29.43 2.05 24.28
N ASP A 69 -29.35 0.78 23.89
CA ASP A 69 -30.28 -0.04 23.10
C ASP A 69 -30.15 -0.16 21.56
N LYS A 70 -29.63 -1.36 21.19
CA LYS A 70 -30.28 -2.42 20.39
C LYS A 70 -29.96 -2.66 18.90
N ARG A 71 -29.64 -3.94 18.68
CA ARG A 71 -29.84 -4.88 17.53
C ARG A 71 -28.81 -4.83 16.40
N GLN A 72 -27.98 -5.87 16.22
CA GLN A 72 -28.22 -7.25 15.72
C GLN A 72 -28.38 -7.36 14.19
N LEU A 73 -27.56 -8.27 13.63
CA LEU A 73 -27.68 -9.11 12.41
C LEU A 73 -26.40 -9.00 11.56
N ALA A 74 -25.48 -9.97 11.59
CA ALA A 74 -25.50 -11.32 11.01
C ALA A 74 -25.14 -11.35 9.50
N HIS A 75 -24.09 -12.12 9.22
CA HIS A 75 -23.55 -12.52 7.91
C HIS A 75 -24.61 -13.03 6.92
N GLN A 76 -24.34 -12.88 5.61
CA GLN A 76 -24.32 -14.01 4.66
C GLN A 76 -23.71 -13.64 3.29
N LEU A 77 -22.67 -14.38 2.90
CA LEU A 77 -22.31 -14.65 1.51
C LEU A 77 -23.28 -15.67 0.92
N LYS A 78 -23.59 -15.58 -0.38
CA LYS A 78 -23.77 -16.74 -1.25
C LYS A 78 -23.54 -16.41 -2.72
N SER A 79 -22.79 -17.30 -3.34
CA SER A 79 -22.50 -17.48 -4.75
C SER A 79 -23.71 -18.03 -5.52
N GLN A 80 -23.77 -17.78 -6.83
CA GLN A 80 -24.32 -18.78 -7.77
C GLN A 80 -23.77 -18.60 -9.20
N VAL A 81 -23.46 -19.75 -9.78
CA VAL A 81 -22.93 -20.05 -11.12
C VAL A 81 -24.07 -20.56 -12.01
N ALA A 82 -24.03 -20.25 -13.31
CA ALA A 82 -24.48 -21.04 -14.48
C ALA A 82 -24.24 -20.18 -15.75
N SER A 83 -23.30 -20.47 -16.68
CA SER A 83 -23.18 -21.56 -17.69
C SER A 83 -24.46 -21.78 -18.51
N GLU A 84 -24.48 -21.28 -19.76
CA GLU A 84 -24.38 -22.07 -21.02
C GLU A 84 -25.80 -22.39 -21.54
N ASP A 85 -26.14 -22.38 -22.83
CA ASP A 85 -25.37 -22.82 -23.98
C ASP A 85 -26.06 -22.44 -25.32
N GLN A 86 -25.36 -22.76 -26.41
CA GLN A 86 -25.76 -22.97 -27.82
C GLN A 86 -25.74 -21.77 -28.80
N LYS A 87 -24.70 -21.64 -29.64
CA LYS A 87 -24.29 -22.45 -30.84
C LYS A 87 -25.31 -22.34 -31.99
N CYS A 88 -24.95 -22.21 -33.27
CA CYS A 88 -23.71 -22.00 -34.03
C CYS A 88 -24.11 -21.97 -35.52
N LEU A 89 -23.35 -21.23 -36.35
CA LEU A 89 -22.82 -21.60 -37.70
C LEU A 89 -23.83 -21.99 -38.81
N ALA A 90 -23.66 -21.71 -40.10
CA ALA A 90 -22.67 -21.13 -41.00
C ALA A 90 -23.48 -20.80 -42.31
N SER A 91 -23.03 -20.15 -43.38
CA SER A 91 -21.85 -20.42 -44.22
C SER A 91 -21.78 -19.37 -45.33
N ASN A 92 -20.56 -19.08 -45.77
CA ASN A 92 -20.21 -18.29 -46.95
C ASN A 92 -20.59 -19.01 -48.26
N THR A 93 -20.69 -18.29 -49.39
CA THR A 93 -19.85 -18.44 -50.62
C THR A 93 -20.28 -17.42 -51.71
N SER A 94 -19.28 -16.98 -52.48
CA SER A 94 -19.15 -15.93 -53.51
C SER A 94 -19.83 -16.12 -54.89
N CYS A 95 -19.96 -15.02 -55.66
CA CYS A 95 -19.43 -14.79 -57.05
C CYS A 95 -20.07 -13.52 -57.70
N VAL A 96 -19.32 -12.47 -58.08
CA VAL A 96 -18.70 -12.11 -59.40
C VAL A 96 -19.61 -11.33 -60.41
N ASN A 97 -19.30 -10.02 -60.55
CA ASN A 97 -19.11 -9.17 -61.76
C ASN A 97 -20.21 -8.68 -62.76
N THR A 98 -20.31 -7.33 -62.83
CA THR A 98 -20.17 -6.42 -64.01
C THR A 98 -21.38 -5.73 -64.71
N ALA A 99 -21.31 -4.38 -64.65
CA ALA A 99 -21.70 -3.30 -65.60
C ALA A 99 -23.17 -2.92 -65.88
N MET A 100 -23.53 -1.65 -65.61
CA MET A 100 -23.60 -0.55 -66.61
C MET A 100 -23.97 0.81 -65.96
N THR A 101 -23.25 1.87 -66.32
CA THR A 101 -23.55 3.32 -66.15
C THR A 101 -24.45 3.81 -67.33
N PRO A 102 -25.13 4.99 -67.32
CA PRO A 102 -24.66 6.28 -66.76
C PRO A 102 -25.69 7.28 -66.14
N GLU A 103 -25.13 8.32 -65.52
CA GLU A 103 -25.60 9.71 -65.32
C GLU A 103 -26.93 10.03 -64.58
N ARG A 104 -26.79 10.65 -63.39
CA ARG A 104 -27.19 12.06 -63.19
C ARG A 104 -26.68 12.66 -61.88
N VAL A 105 -26.09 13.84 -62.00
CA VAL A 105 -25.66 14.76 -60.94
C VAL A 105 -26.82 15.08 -59.99
N VAL A 106 -26.64 14.86 -58.68
CA VAL A 106 -27.45 15.51 -57.64
C VAL A 106 -26.53 16.01 -56.52
N LYS A 107 -26.58 17.33 -56.32
CA LYS A 107 -25.88 18.11 -55.30
C LYS A 107 -26.07 17.51 -53.90
N ALA A 108 -24.96 17.28 -53.20
CA ALA A 108 -24.95 16.99 -51.78
C ALA A 108 -25.47 18.20 -51.00
N ASN A 109 -26.60 18.03 -50.31
CA ASN A 109 -27.09 18.95 -49.30
C ASN A 109 -26.22 18.82 -48.03
N SER A 110 -25.81 19.98 -47.54
CA SER A 110 -25.11 20.26 -46.30
C SER A 110 -25.74 19.55 -45.08
N GLY A 111 -25.01 18.62 -44.49
CA GLY A 111 -25.21 18.18 -43.11
C GLY A 111 -24.53 19.17 -42.15
N ASN A 112 -25.30 19.70 -41.20
CA ASN A 112 -24.87 20.63 -40.17
C ASN A 112 -23.59 20.14 -39.43
N PRO A 113 -22.50 20.93 -39.37
CA PRO A 113 -21.39 20.63 -38.49
C PRO A 113 -21.81 20.95 -37.04
N HIS A 114 -21.62 20.00 -36.12
CA HIS A 114 -21.57 20.33 -34.70
C HIS A 114 -20.58 21.51 -34.48
N PRO A 115 -20.91 22.49 -33.62
CA PRO A 115 -20.11 23.71 -33.50
C PRO A 115 -18.72 23.38 -32.95
N GLN A 116 -17.72 23.32 -33.84
CA GLN A 116 -16.30 23.20 -33.47
C GLN A 116 -15.91 24.41 -32.62
N ARG A 117 -15.44 24.15 -31.40
CA ARG A 117 -14.90 25.20 -30.53
C ARG A 117 -13.51 25.58 -31.04
N LYS A 118 -13.43 26.63 -31.86
CA LYS A 118 -12.19 27.13 -32.48
C LYS A 118 -11.53 28.16 -31.55
N ILE A 119 -10.36 27.81 -31.02
CA ILE A 119 -9.53 28.69 -30.18
C ILE A 119 -8.34 29.14 -31.02
N SER A 120 -7.91 30.41 -30.89
CA SER A 120 -6.72 30.93 -31.59
C SER A 120 -5.68 31.42 -30.58
N VAL A 121 -4.44 30.96 -30.75
CA VAL A 121 -3.26 31.30 -29.93
C VAL A 121 -2.15 31.81 -30.86
N GLY A 122 -1.20 32.60 -30.37
CA GLY A 122 -0.06 33.08 -31.16
C GLY A 122 1.22 33.08 -30.33
N PHE A 123 2.35 32.75 -30.96
CA PHE A 123 3.66 32.71 -30.32
C PHE A 123 4.66 33.59 -31.05
N GLY A 124 5.48 34.33 -30.29
CA GLY A 124 6.39 35.34 -30.84
C GLY A 124 5.65 36.61 -31.27
N LYS A 125 6.23 37.36 -32.20
CA LYS A 125 5.62 38.60 -32.70
C LYS A 125 4.55 38.25 -33.76
N PRO A 126 3.29 38.69 -33.60
CA PRO A 126 2.20 38.33 -34.51
C PRO A 126 2.44 38.72 -35.97
N ASP A 127 3.07 39.88 -36.20
CA ASP A 127 3.28 40.45 -37.54
C ASP A 127 4.33 39.69 -38.36
N THR A 128 5.13 38.84 -37.71
CA THR A 128 6.20 38.07 -38.35
C THR A 128 5.89 36.57 -38.47
N CYS A 129 4.69 36.14 -38.03
CA CYS A 129 4.28 34.75 -38.15
C CYS A 129 4.07 34.35 -39.62
N ASP A 130 4.73 33.28 -40.06
CA ASP A 130 4.76 32.80 -41.44
C ASP A 130 4.19 31.37 -41.59
N LEU A 131 3.64 30.82 -40.51
CA LEU A 131 3.03 29.50 -40.47
C LEU A 131 1.84 29.42 -39.52
N LYS A 132 0.84 28.63 -39.90
CA LYS A 132 -0.28 28.25 -39.04
C LYS A 132 -0.18 26.78 -38.64
N VAL A 133 -0.33 26.48 -37.36
CA VAL A 133 -0.47 25.09 -36.86
C VAL A 133 -1.89 24.92 -36.34
N VAL A 134 -2.58 23.85 -36.76
CA VAL A 134 -3.91 23.51 -36.28
C VAL A 134 -3.82 22.17 -35.56
N LEU A 135 -4.13 22.20 -34.26
CA LEU A 135 -4.23 21.02 -33.42
C LEU A 135 -5.69 20.63 -33.33
N SER A 136 -5.99 19.35 -33.52
CA SER A 136 -7.33 18.81 -33.34
C SER A 136 -7.28 17.64 -32.35
N GLY A 137 -8.11 17.72 -31.31
CA GLY A 137 -8.21 16.69 -30.29
C GLY A 137 -9.54 15.94 -30.30
N LYS A 138 -9.71 15.06 -29.31
CA LYS A 138 -10.99 14.41 -29.01
C LYS A 138 -12.05 15.50 -28.70
N GLU A 139 -13.32 15.25 -29.00
CA GLU A 139 -14.45 16.17 -28.75
C GLU A 139 -14.55 17.44 -29.63
N ASN A 140 -14.10 17.42 -30.89
CA ASN A 140 -14.25 18.54 -31.84
C ASN A 140 -13.59 19.87 -31.40
N ILE A 141 -12.61 19.82 -30.49
CA ILE A 141 -11.80 20.99 -30.10
C ILE A 141 -10.69 21.17 -31.13
N ALA A 142 -10.60 22.39 -31.68
CA ALA A 142 -9.55 22.77 -32.62
C ALA A 142 -8.85 24.04 -32.14
N VAL A 143 -7.53 23.95 -31.94
CA VAL A 143 -6.70 25.09 -31.56
C VAL A 143 -5.85 25.48 -32.75
N ARG A 144 -5.96 26.74 -33.17
CA ARG A 144 -5.20 27.33 -34.26
C ARG A 144 -4.12 28.21 -33.68
N MET A 145 -2.89 28.06 -34.17
CA MET A 145 -1.73 28.77 -33.66
C MET A 145 -0.99 29.48 -34.78
N ASN A 146 -0.70 30.77 -34.59
CA ASN A 146 0.20 31.50 -35.48
C ASN A 146 1.63 31.40 -34.92
N VAL A 147 2.55 30.88 -35.72
CA VAL A 147 3.90 30.47 -35.32
C VAL A 147 4.91 30.80 -36.43
N HIS A 148 6.19 30.53 -36.15
CA HIS A 148 7.33 30.84 -37.01
C HIS A 148 7.98 29.53 -37.48
N ARG A 149 8.12 29.35 -38.79
CA ARG A 149 8.68 28.13 -39.40
C ARG A 149 10.07 27.82 -38.89
N SER A 150 10.92 28.85 -38.82
CA SER A 150 12.32 28.73 -38.42
C SER A 150 12.46 28.12 -37.03
N ILE A 151 11.69 28.62 -36.07
CA ILE A 151 11.73 28.18 -34.66
C ILE A 151 11.23 26.73 -34.52
N LEU A 152 10.12 26.38 -35.20
CA LEU A 152 9.61 25.01 -35.15
C LEU A 152 10.58 24.01 -35.81
N ALA A 153 11.15 24.36 -36.97
CA ALA A 153 12.11 23.50 -37.67
C ALA A 153 13.42 23.34 -36.89
N GLU A 154 13.86 24.37 -36.17
CA GLU A 154 15.06 24.33 -35.31
C GLU A 154 14.88 23.38 -34.12
N HIS A 155 13.71 23.42 -33.47
CA HIS A 155 13.50 22.70 -32.21
C HIS A 155 12.80 21.34 -32.35
N SER A 156 12.19 21.03 -33.50
CA SER A 156 11.41 19.80 -33.69
C SER A 156 11.69 19.14 -35.04
N SER A 157 12.14 17.89 -34.99
CA SER A 157 12.35 17.08 -36.19
C SER A 157 11.05 16.80 -36.93
N PHE A 158 9.93 16.62 -36.22
CA PHE A 158 8.60 16.45 -36.84
C PHE A 158 8.24 17.64 -37.74
N PHE A 159 8.39 18.87 -37.22
CA PHE A 159 8.08 20.07 -38.01
C PHE A 159 9.09 20.29 -39.13
N ALA A 160 10.39 20.07 -38.88
CA ALA A 160 11.42 20.15 -39.91
C ALA A 160 11.11 19.22 -41.10
N GLU A 161 10.75 17.96 -40.83
CA GLU A 161 10.39 17.00 -41.88
C GLU A 161 9.10 17.37 -42.61
N LYS A 162 8.06 17.81 -41.90
CA LYS A 162 6.79 18.23 -42.51
C LYS A 162 6.97 19.43 -43.43
N LEU A 163 7.79 20.40 -43.03
CA LEU A 163 8.10 21.59 -43.81
C LEU A 163 8.96 21.28 -45.04
N ALA A 164 9.81 20.25 -44.98
CA ALA A 164 10.63 19.81 -46.12
C ALA A 164 9.82 19.04 -47.18
N LYS A 165 8.81 18.27 -46.77
CA LYS A 165 8.03 17.39 -47.66
C LYS A 165 6.93 18.11 -48.46
N GLN A 166 6.57 19.33 -48.09
CA GLN A 166 5.46 20.07 -48.71
C GLN A 166 5.94 21.48 -49.10
N SER A 167 5.64 21.92 -50.32
CA SER A 167 5.90 23.30 -50.74
C SER A 167 4.80 23.76 -51.71
N PRO A 168 4.08 24.86 -51.44
CA PRO A 168 4.18 25.74 -50.27
C PRO A 168 3.31 25.26 -49.08
N VAL A 169 3.90 25.06 -47.89
CA VAL A 169 3.13 24.80 -46.64
C VAL A 169 2.70 26.12 -46.05
N ILE A 170 1.41 26.40 -45.88
CA ILE A 170 0.94 27.58 -45.12
C ILE A 170 0.29 27.16 -43.79
N CYS A 171 -0.11 25.88 -43.71
CA CYS A 171 -0.78 25.31 -42.56
C CYS A 171 -0.29 23.87 -42.32
N ILE A 172 0.03 23.54 -41.06
CA ILE A 172 0.31 22.17 -40.62
C ILE A 172 -0.82 21.74 -39.68
N GLU A 173 -1.43 20.60 -39.96
CA GLU A 173 -2.48 20.02 -39.12
C GLU A 173 -1.94 18.81 -38.36
N ILE A 174 -2.18 18.78 -37.05
CA ILE A 174 -1.89 17.63 -36.17
C ILE A 174 -3.24 17.11 -35.67
N GLY A 175 -3.59 15.91 -36.14
CA GLY A 175 -4.81 15.18 -35.83
C GLY A 175 -4.67 14.35 -34.56
N ASP A 176 -5.82 13.98 -33.99
CA ASP A 176 -5.96 12.98 -32.92
C ASP A 176 -5.09 13.25 -31.68
N CYS A 177 -4.89 14.53 -31.35
CA CYS A 177 -4.14 14.91 -30.15
C CYS A 177 -4.89 14.44 -28.90
N GLU A 178 -4.28 13.57 -28.11
CA GLU A 178 -4.85 13.12 -26.84
C GLU A 178 -5.00 14.27 -25.83
N ASP A 179 -4.02 15.19 -25.82
CA ASP A 179 -4.00 16.32 -24.91
C ASP A 179 -3.58 17.61 -25.65
N VAL A 180 -4.56 18.30 -26.23
CA VAL A 180 -4.33 19.50 -27.05
C VAL A 180 -3.63 20.60 -26.24
N GLU A 181 -3.93 20.72 -24.95
CA GLU A 181 -3.32 21.74 -24.09
C GLU A 181 -1.80 21.53 -23.97
N ILE A 182 -1.38 20.29 -23.74
CA ILE A 182 0.05 19.94 -23.66
C ILE A 182 0.76 20.15 -25.00
N TYR A 183 0.10 19.88 -26.14
CA TYR A 183 0.67 20.20 -27.46
C TYR A 183 0.87 21.72 -27.67
N VAL A 184 -0.10 22.54 -27.25
CA VAL A 184 0.04 24.01 -27.29
C VAL A 184 1.22 24.45 -26.42
N GLU A 185 1.34 23.92 -25.22
CA GLU A 185 2.42 24.25 -24.28
C GLU A 185 3.79 23.78 -24.81
N ALA A 186 3.90 22.56 -25.34
CA ALA A 186 5.13 22.02 -25.92
C ALA A 186 5.64 22.89 -27.09
N ILE A 187 4.74 23.36 -27.95
CA ILE A 187 5.09 24.29 -29.03
C ILE A 187 5.47 25.66 -28.46
N GLY A 188 4.79 26.13 -27.41
CA GLY A 188 5.16 27.33 -26.69
C GLY A 188 6.55 27.26 -26.07
N LEU A 189 6.97 26.09 -25.57
CA LEU A 189 8.31 25.87 -25.01
C LEU A 189 9.43 26.00 -26.05
N MET A 190 9.14 25.80 -27.35
CA MET A 190 10.12 26.06 -28.42
C MET A 190 10.49 27.55 -28.54
N TYR A 191 9.66 28.45 -28.00
CA TYR A 191 9.95 29.88 -27.90
C TYR A 191 10.61 30.27 -26.57
N CYS A 192 10.77 29.33 -25.65
CA CYS A 192 11.24 29.59 -24.30
C CYS A 192 12.76 29.38 -24.20
N LYS A 193 13.48 30.40 -23.73
CA LYS A 193 14.92 30.31 -23.47
C LYS A 193 15.25 29.40 -22.27
N GLU A 194 14.35 29.34 -21.29
CA GLU A 194 14.58 28.70 -19.98
C GLU A 194 13.54 27.63 -19.67
N ILE A 195 13.51 26.58 -20.51
CA ILE A 195 12.54 25.47 -20.40
C ILE A 195 12.57 24.84 -18.98
N LYS A 196 13.75 24.64 -18.41
CA LYS A 196 13.90 24.04 -17.06
C LYS A 196 13.12 24.80 -15.98
N GLN A 197 13.16 26.14 -16.00
CA GLN A 197 12.44 26.94 -15.00
C GLN A 197 10.91 26.84 -15.13
N ARG A 198 10.41 26.50 -16.32
CA ARG A 198 8.98 26.20 -16.52
C ARG A 198 8.63 24.87 -15.91
N LEU A 199 9.39 23.83 -16.25
CA LEU A 199 9.10 22.47 -15.80
C LEU A 199 9.15 22.33 -14.28
N ILE A 200 10.06 23.04 -13.59
CA ILE A 200 10.16 23.02 -12.12
C ILE A 200 8.85 23.44 -11.43
N LYS A 201 8.00 24.24 -12.09
CA LYS A 201 6.71 24.71 -11.53
C LYS A 201 5.56 23.75 -11.78
N LEU A 202 5.80 22.66 -12.51
CA LEU A 202 4.79 21.68 -12.90
C LEU A 202 4.84 20.45 -11.99
N SER A 203 3.77 19.65 -12.01
CA SER A 203 3.73 18.36 -11.33
C SER A 203 4.36 17.26 -12.18
N VAL A 204 4.78 16.16 -11.54
CA VAL A 204 5.29 14.96 -12.21
C VAL A 204 4.33 14.48 -13.29
N ALA A 205 3.04 14.35 -12.97
CA ALA A 205 2.01 13.92 -13.91
C ALA A 205 1.92 14.83 -15.15
N HIS A 206 2.10 16.14 -14.98
CA HIS A 206 2.12 17.08 -16.10
C HIS A 206 3.39 16.95 -16.94
N VAL A 207 4.55 16.81 -16.29
CA VAL A 207 5.83 16.60 -16.98
C VAL A 207 5.85 15.28 -17.76
N LEU A 208 5.22 14.21 -17.26
CA LEU A 208 5.09 12.95 -18.01
C LEU A 208 4.24 13.10 -19.27
N ARG A 209 3.13 13.86 -19.22
CA ARG A 209 2.34 14.19 -20.42
C ARG A 209 3.16 15.04 -21.40
N MET A 210 3.89 16.03 -20.88
CA MET A 210 4.81 16.86 -21.68
C MET A 210 5.88 16.02 -22.37
N LEU A 211 6.48 15.07 -21.66
CA LEU A 211 7.48 14.14 -22.16
C LEU A 211 6.95 13.31 -23.33
N LYS A 212 5.75 12.75 -23.21
CA LYS A 212 5.08 11.99 -24.30
C LYS A 212 4.89 12.85 -25.56
N VAL A 213 4.42 14.08 -25.39
CA VAL A 213 4.20 15.01 -26.53
C VAL A 213 5.52 15.49 -27.13
N ALA A 214 6.50 15.83 -26.29
CA ALA A 214 7.82 16.26 -26.73
C ALA A 214 8.54 15.16 -27.52
N GLU A 215 8.40 13.90 -27.10
CA GLU A 215 8.91 12.75 -27.86
C GLU A 215 8.22 12.62 -29.22
N ALA A 216 6.88 12.68 -29.26
CA ALA A 216 6.09 12.59 -30.50
C ALA A 216 6.42 13.70 -31.51
N LEU A 217 6.72 14.92 -31.02
CA LEU A 217 7.16 16.05 -31.83
C LEU A 217 8.66 16.00 -32.17
N GLY A 218 9.42 15.04 -31.63
CA GLY A 218 10.87 14.99 -31.77
C GLY A 218 11.60 16.20 -31.16
N PHE A 219 11.01 16.83 -30.14
CA PHE A 219 11.57 18.00 -29.44
C PHE A 219 12.61 17.57 -28.39
N GLN A 220 13.82 17.25 -28.86
CA GLN A 220 14.87 16.62 -28.05
C GLN A 220 15.26 17.41 -26.79
N LEU A 221 15.36 18.74 -26.88
CA LEU A 221 15.73 19.59 -25.75
C LEU A 221 14.68 19.53 -24.62
N CYS A 222 13.38 19.51 -24.97
CA CYS A 222 12.32 19.39 -24.00
C CYS A 222 12.26 18.00 -23.37
N VAL A 223 12.45 16.94 -24.17
CA VAL A 223 12.57 15.57 -23.65
C VAL A 223 13.69 15.49 -22.61
N LYS A 224 14.89 16.01 -22.93
CA LYS A 224 16.02 16.05 -21.98
C LYS A 224 15.68 16.84 -20.72
N CYS A 225 15.07 18.02 -20.84
CA CYS A 225 14.68 18.82 -19.66
C CYS A 225 13.61 18.12 -18.80
N CYS A 226 12.69 17.36 -19.41
CA CYS A 226 11.71 16.56 -18.67
C CYS A 226 12.38 15.42 -17.91
N LEU A 227 13.34 14.71 -18.54
CA LEU A 227 14.10 13.65 -17.87
C LEU A 227 14.98 14.20 -16.74
N ASP A 228 15.70 15.30 -16.96
CA ASP A 228 16.48 15.98 -15.91
C ASP A 228 15.59 16.37 -14.70
N TYR A 229 14.35 16.81 -14.95
CA TYR A 229 13.38 17.11 -13.90
C TYR A 229 12.95 15.85 -13.14
N LEU A 230 12.59 14.77 -13.87
CA LEU A 230 12.15 13.52 -13.26
C LEU A 230 13.27 12.86 -12.44
N GLU A 231 14.53 12.99 -12.87
CA GLU A 231 15.71 12.56 -12.12
C GLU A 231 15.87 13.34 -10.81
N ALA A 232 15.59 14.65 -10.79
CA ALA A 232 15.87 15.51 -9.65
C ALA A 232 14.74 15.59 -8.60
N VAL A 233 13.48 15.41 -9.01
CA VAL A 233 12.31 15.59 -8.11
C VAL A 233 12.05 14.35 -7.26
N PRO A 234 11.65 14.48 -5.98
CA PRO A 234 11.14 13.34 -5.21
C PRO A 234 9.82 12.84 -5.81
N TRP A 235 9.63 11.51 -5.81
CA TRP A 235 8.40 10.88 -6.27
C TRP A 235 7.58 10.48 -5.05
N VAL A 236 6.26 10.67 -5.11
CA VAL A 236 5.37 10.39 -3.99
C VAL A 236 4.24 9.42 -4.39
N GLY A 237 3.93 8.47 -3.52
CA GLY A 237 2.86 7.50 -3.76
C GLY A 237 3.09 6.69 -5.03
N ASP A 238 2.06 6.61 -5.87
CA ASP A 238 2.03 5.77 -7.08
C ASP A 238 2.73 6.42 -8.30
N GLU A 239 3.38 7.59 -8.11
CA GLU A 239 4.13 8.26 -9.16
C GLU A 239 5.30 7.39 -9.67
N GLU A 240 5.94 6.63 -8.79
CA GLU A 240 7.08 5.78 -9.14
C GLU A 240 6.76 4.80 -10.27
N GLU A 241 5.69 4.01 -10.13
CA GLU A 241 5.29 3.01 -11.13
C GLU A 241 4.90 3.68 -12.46
N THR A 242 4.25 4.84 -12.39
CA THR A 242 3.86 5.63 -13.56
C THR A 242 5.07 6.19 -14.30
N ILE A 243 6.08 6.69 -13.57
CA ILE A 243 7.34 7.18 -14.14
C ILE A 243 8.10 6.03 -14.81
N VAL A 244 8.27 4.92 -14.10
CA VAL A 244 9.03 3.75 -14.57
C VAL A 244 8.41 3.18 -15.84
N SER A 245 7.08 2.99 -15.86
CA SER A 245 6.37 2.52 -17.06
C SER A 245 6.50 3.49 -18.23
N SER A 246 6.31 4.79 -18.00
CA SER A 246 6.41 5.83 -19.04
C SER A 246 7.81 5.93 -19.64
N ILE A 247 8.86 5.84 -18.80
CA ILE A 247 10.25 5.97 -19.24
C ILE A 247 10.75 4.69 -19.92
N ARG A 248 10.30 3.49 -19.51
CA ARG A 248 10.67 2.24 -20.20
C ARG A 248 10.19 2.19 -21.66
N CYS A 249 9.12 2.92 -21.99
CA CYS A 249 8.68 3.09 -23.38
C CYS A 249 9.64 3.98 -24.20
N LEU A 250 10.42 4.85 -23.56
CA LEU A 250 11.45 5.65 -24.21
C LEU A 250 12.71 4.77 -24.36
N GLY A 251 13.11 4.46 -25.59
CA GLY A 251 14.26 3.59 -25.84
C GLY A 251 15.51 4.03 -25.07
N ILE A 252 16.11 3.09 -24.32
CA ILE A 252 17.20 3.33 -23.35
C ILE A 252 18.38 4.08 -23.99
N ASP A 253 18.73 3.70 -25.21
CA ASP A 253 19.92 4.19 -25.92
C ASP A 253 19.77 5.61 -26.48
N LYS A 254 18.53 6.11 -26.66
CA LYS A 254 18.27 7.38 -27.33
C LYS A 254 18.39 8.58 -26.39
N TYR A 255 18.06 8.39 -25.12
CA TYR A 255 17.88 9.48 -24.16
C TYR A 255 18.67 9.36 -22.86
N GLY A 256 19.39 8.25 -22.65
CA GLY A 256 20.24 8.09 -21.47
C GLY A 256 19.45 8.01 -20.17
N ILE A 257 18.32 7.29 -20.15
CA ILE A 257 17.38 7.18 -19.01
C ILE A 257 17.91 6.36 -17.81
N SER A 258 19.14 5.86 -17.89
CA SER A 258 19.79 5.04 -16.86
C SER A 258 19.82 5.69 -15.46
N PRO A 259 20.12 7.00 -15.29
CA PRO A 259 20.13 7.62 -13.96
C PRO A 259 18.79 7.55 -13.24
N ILE A 260 17.68 7.68 -13.97
CA ILE A 260 16.33 7.61 -13.42
C ILE A 260 15.98 6.17 -13.00
N LEU A 261 16.28 5.19 -13.85
CA LEU A 261 16.05 3.78 -13.53
C LEU A 261 16.90 3.32 -12.34
N LYS A 262 18.12 3.86 -12.19
CA LYS A 262 18.99 3.58 -11.02
C LYS A 262 18.39 4.01 -9.67
N ARG A 263 17.38 4.87 -9.65
CA ARG A 263 16.66 5.24 -8.41
C ARG A 263 15.78 4.12 -7.87
N VAL A 264 15.33 3.20 -8.72
CA VAL A 264 14.32 2.16 -8.39
C VAL A 264 14.81 0.74 -8.66
N SER A 265 15.78 0.58 -9.53
CA SER A 265 16.38 -0.71 -9.86
C SER A 265 17.89 -0.58 -9.74
N SER A 266 18.48 -1.42 -8.89
CA SER A 266 19.93 -1.56 -8.84
C SER A 266 20.37 -2.63 -9.81
N ASP A 267 21.46 -2.40 -10.54
CA ASP A 267 22.17 -3.43 -11.33
C ASP A 267 22.92 -4.43 -10.42
N ILE A 268 22.83 -4.27 -9.10
CA ILE A 268 23.37 -5.23 -8.14
C ILE A 268 22.50 -6.49 -8.25
N SER A 269 23.00 -7.48 -8.98
CA SER A 269 22.43 -8.81 -9.23
C SER A 269 21.97 -9.59 -7.98
N ASN A 270 22.30 -9.09 -6.79
CA ASN A 270 21.73 -9.50 -5.51
C ASN A 270 21.35 -8.23 -4.73
N PRO A 271 20.07 -7.92 -4.43
CA PRO A 271 19.81 -7.02 -3.31
C PRO A 271 20.54 -7.61 -2.10
N PRO A 272 21.37 -6.88 -1.35
CA PRO A 272 22.12 -7.51 -0.29
C PRO A 272 21.08 -7.87 0.77
N ASN A 273 20.79 -9.17 0.94
CA ASN A 273 20.15 -9.65 2.15
C ASN A 273 20.90 -9.11 3.39
N ASP A 274 22.21 -8.81 3.24
CA ASP A 274 23.05 -8.05 4.15
C ASP A 274 22.46 -6.70 4.60
N THR A 275 21.70 -5.99 3.76
CA THR A 275 21.14 -4.67 4.13
C THR A 275 20.01 -4.82 5.12
N LEU A 276 19.07 -5.75 4.88
CA LEU A 276 18.02 -6.03 5.85
C LEU A 276 18.63 -6.61 7.13
N ALA A 277 19.55 -7.56 7.00
CA ALA A 277 20.29 -8.12 8.14
C ALA A 277 20.97 -7.00 8.95
N ARG A 278 21.60 -6.04 8.27
CA ARG A 278 22.23 -4.88 8.89
C ARG A 278 21.22 -3.93 9.55
N ILE A 279 20.06 -3.69 8.94
CA ILE A 279 18.98 -2.89 9.55
C ILE A 279 18.51 -3.58 10.84
N LEU A 280 18.21 -4.88 10.78
CA LEU A 280 17.82 -5.66 11.95
C LEU A 280 18.90 -5.59 13.04
N GLU A 281 20.16 -5.82 12.68
CA GLU A 281 21.29 -5.72 13.61
C GLU A 281 21.38 -4.35 14.29
N LEU A 282 21.28 -3.26 13.52
CA LEU A 282 21.33 -1.89 14.05
C LEU A 282 20.17 -1.61 15.03
N VAL A 283 18.97 -2.09 14.71
CA VAL A 283 17.80 -1.94 15.59
C VAL A 283 17.95 -2.78 16.87
N LEU A 284 18.40 -4.02 16.75
CA LEU A 284 18.57 -4.95 17.88
C LEU A 284 19.66 -4.50 18.85
N LYS A 285 20.78 -3.96 18.34
CA LYS A 285 21.93 -3.52 19.16
C LYS A 285 21.83 -2.07 19.67
N SER A 286 20.82 -1.31 19.25
CA SER A 286 20.66 0.08 19.68
C SER A 286 20.40 0.19 21.19
N ASN A 287 21.08 1.12 21.86
CA ASN A 287 20.93 1.39 23.29
C ASN A 287 19.93 2.52 23.60
N GLU A 288 19.44 3.24 22.58
CA GLU A 288 18.54 4.39 22.71
C GLU A 288 17.08 3.93 22.57
N ASP A 289 16.32 4.01 23.67
CA ASP A 289 15.01 3.38 23.77
C ASP A 289 13.93 4.01 22.88
N LYS A 290 13.97 5.33 22.64
CA LYS A 290 12.92 5.99 21.86
C LYS A 290 13.03 5.64 20.38
N GLY A 291 14.19 5.89 19.79
CA GLY A 291 14.52 5.61 18.40
C GLY A 291 14.42 4.13 18.10
N ARG A 292 14.86 3.26 19.02
CA ARG A 292 14.66 1.81 18.86
C ARG A 292 13.18 1.44 18.79
N ARG A 293 12.32 1.96 19.66
CA ARG A 293 10.86 1.70 19.59
C ARG A 293 10.23 2.23 18.30
N GLU A 294 10.59 3.45 17.89
CA GLU A 294 10.09 4.05 16.65
C GLU A 294 10.52 3.23 15.42
N MET A 295 11.79 2.81 15.37
CA MET A 295 12.32 2.01 14.26
C MET A 295 11.77 0.58 14.26
N LYS A 296 11.61 -0.07 15.42
CA LYS A 296 10.93 -1.38 15.52
C LYS A 296 9.51 -1.31 14.95
N SER A 297 8.76 -0.26 15.29
CA SER A 297 7.40 -0.03 14.78
C SER A 297 7.38 0.19 13.27
N LEU A 298 8.26 1.06 12.77
CA LEU A 298 8.37 1.37 11.34
C LEU A 298 8.79 0.14 10.52
N VAL A 299 9.86 -0.55 10.93
CA VAL A 299 10.36 -1.74 10.24
C VAL A 299 9.31 -2.84 10.24
N LEU A 300 8.66 -3.11 11.39
CA LEU A 300 7.57 -4.08 11.47
C LEU A 300 6.44 -3.74 10.49
N LYS A 301 6.01 -2.47 10.44
CA LYS A 301 4.97 -2.02 9.52
C LYS A 301 5.38 -2.22 8.05
N LEU A 302 6.58 -1.81 7.67
CA LEU A 302 7.08 -1.95 6.29
C LEU A 302 7.22 -3.41 5.87
N LEU A 303 7.61 -4.29 6.79
CA LEU A 303 7.70 -5.74 6.52
C LEU A 303 6.31 -6.39 6.36
N LYS A 304 5.26 -5.87 7.02
CA LYS A 304 3.87 -6.34 6.85
C LYS A 304 3.25 -5.88 5.52
N GLU A 305 3.55 -4.66 5.09
CA GLU A 305 2.98 -4.08 3.86
C GLU A 305 3.59 -4.72 2.59
N ASN A 306 4.81 -5.23 2.66
CA ASN A 306 5.55 -5.77 1.52
C ASN A 306 5.40 -7.30 1.37
N ASN A 307 4.22 -7.75 0.94
CA ASN A 307 3.95 -9.18 0.68
C ASN A 307 4.63 -9.73 -0.61
N GLN A 308 5.40 -8.91 -1.34
CA GLN A 308 5.96 -9.25 -2.65
C GLN A 308 7.34 -9.94 -2.60
N TRP A 309 7.88 -10.25 -1.43
CA TRP A 309 9.17 -10.96 -1.28
C TRP A 309 9.12 -12.45 -1.68
N MET A 310 8.02 -12.90 -2.27
CA MET A 310 7.63 -14.30 -2.43
C MET A 310 8.24 -15.02 -3.65
N SER A 311 9.25 -14.45 -4.31
CA SER A 311 9.90 -15.13 -5.45
C SER A 311 11.42 -15.08 -5.33
N GLY A 312 11.97 -15.85 -4.38
CA GLY A 312 13.39 -16.18 -4.28
C GLY A 312 14.14 -15.60 -3.07
N SER A 313 13.70 -14.47 -2.49
CA SER A 313 14.34 -13.82 -1.33
C SER A 313 13.72 -14.17 0.03
N ALA A 314 12.61 -14.90 0.05
CA ALA A 314 11.90 -15.26 1.28
C ALA A 314 12.76 -16.11 2.22
N ASP A 315 13.49 -17.09 1.66
CA ASP A 315 14.27 -18.09 2.42
C ASP A 315 15.47 -17.45 3.15
N ILE A 316 16.14 -16.49 2.50
CA ILE A 316 17.30 -15.80 3.08
C ILE A 316 16.86 -14.81 4.18
N CYS A 317 15.67 -14.23 4.07
CA CYS A 317 15.11 -13.40 5.12
C CYS A 317 14.72 -14.22 6.37
N SER A 318 14.15 -15.43 6.20
CA SER A 318 13.85 -16.31 7.34
C SER A 318 15.12 -16.70 8.08
N GLU A 319 16.17 -17.10 7.37
CA GLU A 319 17.46 -17.44 7.98
C GLU A 319 18.02 -16.28 8.82
N THR A 320 17.97 -15.06 8.28
CA THR A 320 18.42 -13.86 8.98
C THR A 320 17.62 -13.60 10.27
N LEU A 321 16.28 -13.79 10.23
CA LEU A 321 15.41 -13.61 11.39
C LEU A 321 15.69 -14.67 12.46
N TYR A 322 15.80 -15.94 12.09
CA TYR A 322 16.11 -17.00 13.05
C TYR A 322 17.52 -16.87 13.63
N ASN A 323 18.51 -16.46 12.83
CA ASN A 323 19.86 -16.16 13.32
C ASN A 323 19.84 -15.01 14.34
N SER A 324 19.01 -13.99 14.09
CA SER A 324 18.80 -12.89 15.04
C SER A 324 18.13 -13.38 16.34
N CYS A 325 17.10 -14.23 16.23
CA CYS A 325 16.46 -14.87 17.39
C CYS A 325 17.47 -15.68 18.20
N GLN A 326 18.26 -16.51 17.54
CA GLN A 326 19.26 -17.36 18.18
C GLN A 326 20.33 -16.52 18.91
N THR A 327 20.79 -15.43 18.28
CA THR A 327 21.76 -14.51 18.88
C THR A 327 21.19 -13.85 20.14
N CYS A 328 19.97 -13.30 20.07
CA CYS A 328 19.31 -12.69 21.22
C CYS A 328 19.06 -13.71 22.34
N LEU A 329 18.68 -14.94 21.99
CA LEU A 329 18.44 -16.01 22.96
C LEU A 329 19.72 -16.48 23.65
N GLN A 330 20.83 -16.61 22.91
CA GLN A 330 22.15 -16.93 23.47
C GLN A 330 22.64 -15.82 24.40
N SER A 331 22.49 -14.55 23.99
CA SER A 331 22.81 -13.38 24.82
C SER A 331 21.97 -13.40 26.12
N LEU A 332 20.67 -13.63 26.01
CA LEU A 332 19.76 -13.75 27.15
C LEU A 332 20.18 -14.88 28.11
N LEU A 333 20.52 -16.05 27.59
CA LEU A 333 20.95 -17.19 28.41
C LEU A 333 22.25 -16.89 29.16
N LEU A 334 23.23 -16.23 28.50
CA LEU A 334 24.47 -15.81 29.15
C LEU A 334 24.21 -14.81 30.29
N LEU A 335 23.31 -13.85 30.07
CA LEU A 335 22.91 -12.87 31.09
C LEU A 335 22.21 -13.54 32.28
N PHE A 336 21.36 -14.54 32.03
CA PHE A 336 20.72 -15.32 33.10
C PHE A 336 21.73 -16.14 33.91
N ARG A 337 22.72 -16.74 33.25
CA ARG A 337 23.82 -17.44 33.94
C ARG A 337 24.54 -16.48 34.87
N GLU A 338 25.02 -15.35 34.34
CA GLU A 338 25.74 -14.34 35.14
C GLU A 338 24.91 -13.82 36.32
N ALA A 339 23.63 -13.52 36.09
CA ALA A 339 22.72 -13.03 37.13
C ALA A 339 22.34 -14.08 38.18
N SER A 340 22.52 -15.37 37.87
CA SER A 340 22.22 -16.48 38.77
C SER A 340 23.41 -16.92 39.64
N GLU A 341 24.61 -16.39 39.39
CA GLU A 341 25.81 -16.75 40.14
C GLU A 341 25.69 -16.34 41.62
N PRO A 342 26.16 -17.17 42.58
CA PRO A 342 26.02 -16.88 44.01
C PRO A 342 26.62 -15.53 44.44
N GLY A 343 27.74 -15.13 43.84
CA GLY A 343 28.40 -13.85 44.10
C GLY A 343 27.71 -12.64 43.47
N PHE A 344 26.65 -12.84 42.67
CA PHE A 344 25.94 -11.74 42.00
C PHE A 344 25.23 -10.81 42.98
N VAL A 345 24.72 -11.35 44.10
CA VAL A 345 24.04 -10.57 45.14
C VAL A 345 24.98 -9.57 45.81
N GLU A 346 26.28 -9.83 45.82
CA GLU A 346 27.30 -8.97 46.42
C GLU A 346 27.90 -7.95 45.43
N GLN A 347 27.57 -8.06 44.14
CA GLN A 347 28.06 -7.13 43.12
C GLN A 347 27.43 -5.73 43.24
N ASP A 348 28.14 -4.75 42.67
CA ASP A 348 27.71 -3.36 42.61
C ASP A 348 26.32 -3.19 41.97
N LEU A 349 25.55 -2.24 42.50
CA LEU A 349 24.19 -1.94 42.05
C LEU A 349 24.17 -1.51 40.58
N ALA A 350 25.16 -0.75 40.12
CA ALA A 350 25.24 -0.30 38.73
C ALA A 350 25.40 -1.49 37.76
N LYS A 351 26.17 -2.52 38.14
CA LYS A 351 26.33 -3.73 37.34
C LYS A 351 25.04 -4.54 37.28
N LYS A 352 24.34 -4.69 38.41
CA LYS A 352 23.02 -5.36 38.46
C LYS A 352 21.97 -4.68 37.61
N GLU A 353 21.92 -3.34 37.65
CA GLU A 353 21.02 -2.55 36.81
C GLU A 353 21.35 -2.71 35.33
N THR A 354 22.64 -2.72 34.98
CA THR A 354 23.10 -2.94 33.60
C THR A 354 22.64 -4.30 33.06
N ILE A 355 22.85 -5.38 33.82
CA ILE A 355 22.44 -6.73 33.43
C ILE A 355 20.92 -6.84 33.34
N THR A 356 20.19 -6.25 34.30
CA THR A 356 18.71 -6.21 34.25
C THR A 356 18.21 -5.46 33.01
N ARG A 357 18.86 -4.36 32.63
CA ARG A 357 18.54 -3.61 31.42
C ARG A 357 18.85 -4.42 30.15
N GLN A 358 19.95 -5.15 30.13
CA GLN A 358 20.32 -6.03 29.01
C GLN A 358 19.35 -7.22 28.87
N ILE A 359 18.96 -7.86 29.97
CA ILE A 359 17.93 -8.90 29.96
C ILE A 359 16.63 -8.35 29.38
N SER A 360 16.21 -7.17 29.83
CA SER A 360 15.00 -6.51 29.33
C SER A 360 15.10 -6.19 27.84
N LEU A 361 16.28 -5.75 27.39
CA LEU A 361 16.56 -5.46 25.98
C LEU A 361 16.46 -6.72 25.11
N GLU A 362 17.12 -7.81 25.49
CA GLU A 362 17.10 -9.06 24.72
C GLU A 362 15.71 -9.70 24.70
N ALA A 363 14.98 -9.65 25.82
CA ALA A 363 13.60 -10.11 25.85
C ALA A 363 12.67 -9.28 24.95
N ASP A 364 12.82 -7.95 24.93
CA ASP A 364 12.06 -7.07 24.02
C ASP A 364 12.48 -7.23 22.55
N ASN A 365 13.74 -7.58 22.28
CA ASN A 365 14.24 -7.94 20.96
C ASN A 365 13.59 -9.22 20.45
N LEU A 366 13.59 -10.29 21.26
CA LEU A 366 12.91 -11.54 20.94
C LEU A 366 11.43 -11.33 20.72
N LEU A 367 10.74 -10.58 21.59
CA LEU A 367 9.32 -10.30 21.42
C LEU A 367 9.03 -9.62 20.07
N TRP A 368 9.84 -8.64 19.68
CA TRP A 368 9.71 -7.96 18.39
C TRP A 368 9.96 -8.90 17.20
N LEU A 369 10.99 -9.74 17.27
CA LEU A 369 11.27 -10.74 16.22
C LEU A 369 10.15 -11.76 16.09
N VAL A 370 9.55 -12.20 17.21
CA VAL A 370 8.38 -13.09 17.21
C VAL A 370 7.18 -12.45 16.53
N GLU A 371 6.93 -11.15 16.70
CA GLU A 371 5.87 -10.46 15.96
C GLU A 371 6.13 -10.50 14.45
N ILE A 372 7.37 -10.22 14.00
CA ILE A 372 7.74 -10.29 12.58
C ILE A 372 7.52 -11.70 12.03
N LEU A 373 7.97 -12.74 12.75
CA LEU A 373 7.81 -14.14 12.34
C LEU A 373 6.32 -14.54 12.29
N SER A 374 5.52 -14.05 13.24
CA SER A 374 4.07 -14.34 13.30
C SER A 374 3.33 -13.71 12.12
N ASP A 375 3.62 -12.45 11.80
CA ASP A 375 3.02 -11.75 10.66
C ASP A 375 3.38 -12.40 9.32
N ARG A 376 4.52 -13.07 9.27
CA ARG A 376 4.99 -13.82 8.09
C ARG A 376 4.54 -15.28 8.08
N HIS A 377 3.78 -15.73 9.08
CA HIS A 377 3.34 -17.12 9.23
C HIS A 377 4.50 -18.15 9.25
N ILE A 378 5.65 -17.76 9.80
CA ILE A 378 6.84 -18.61 9.97
C ILE A 378 7.28 -18.64 11.44
N ALA A 379 6.36 -18.51 12.38
CA ALA A 379 6.72 -18.51 13.80
C ALA A 379 6.91 -19.92 14.40
N ASP A 380 6.46 -20.97 13.71
CA ASP A 380 6.41 -22.34 14.25
C ASP A 380 7.79 -22.87 14.66
N ASP A 381 8.81 -22.65 13.84
CA ASP A 381 10.19 -23.07 14.16
C ASP A 381 10.76 -22.29 15.36
N PHE A 382 10.37 -21.03 15.54
CA PHE A 382 10.74 -20.28 16.74
C PHE A 382 10.09 -20.88 17.99
N VAL A 383 8.83 -21.35 17.90
CA VAL A 383 8.19 -22.05 19.02
C VAL A 383 8.94 -23.33 19.38
N VAL A 384 9.48 -24.05 18.40
CA VAL A 384 10.37 -25.21 18.64
C VAL A 384 11.63 -24.77 19.40
N ILE A 385 12.31 -23.72 18.94
CA ILE A 385 13.51 -23.19 19.62
C ILE A 385 13.18 -22.78 21.07
N TRP A 386 12.07 -22.07 21.28
CA TRP A 386 11.64 -21.60 22.60
C TRP A 386 11.23 -22.73 23.54
N ALA A 387 10.50 -23.74 23.05
CA ALA A 387 10.09 -24.88 23.85
C ALA A 387 11.29 -25.69 24.39
N ASN A 388 12.41 -25.71 23.66
CA ASN A 388 13.65 -26.40 24.02
C ASN A 388 14.58 -25.59 24.96
N GLN A 389 14.08 -24.59 25.67
CA GLN A 389 14.88 -23.73 26.56
C GLN A 389 14.85 -24.17 28.04
N GLU A 390 15.10 -25.46 28.30
CA GLU A 390 15.08 -26.02 29.66
C GLU A 390 16.04 -25.31 30.61
N GLU A 391 17.28 -25.06 30.18
CA GLU A 391 18.27 -24.38 31.01
C GLU A 391 17.81 -22.97 31.42
N LEU A 392 17.26 -22.20 30.47
CA LEU A 392 16.76 -20.86 30.74
C LEU A 392 15.63 -20.91 31.79
N THR A 393 14.75 -21.91 31.72
CA THR A 393 13.68 -22.10 32.73
C THR A 393 14.20 -22.56 34.09
N LEU A 394 15.32 -23.28 34.16
CA LEU A 394 15.97 -23.63 35.43
C LEU A 394 16.64 -22.41 36.10
N LEU A 395 17.14 -21.48 35.29
CA LEU A 395 17.73 -20.23 35.78
C LEU A 395 16.66 -19.19 36.14
N HIS A 396 15.53 -19.21 35.44
CA HIS A 396 14.41 -18.28 35.65
C HIS A 396 14.04 -18.05 37.12
N PRO A 397 13.72 -19.08 37.94
CA PRO A 397 13.33 -18.91 39.34
C PRO A 397 14.40 -18.22 40.21
N LYS A 398 15.68 -18.23 39.80
CA LYS A 398 16.81 -17.68 40.57
C LYS A 398 16.92 -16.16 40.49
N LEU A 399 16.32 -15.54 39.47
CA LEU A 399 16.36 -14.08 39.29
C LEU A 399 15.10 -13.42 39.88
N PRO A 400 15.18 -12.16 40.35
CA PRO A 400 13.99 -11.40 40.74
C PRO A 400 12.99 -11.22 39.58
N ILE A 401 11.69 -11.26 39.88
CA ILE A 401 10.61 -11.12 38.87
C ILE A 401 10.76 -9.84 38.03
N VAL A 402 11.11 -8.72 38.68
CA VAL A 402 11.32 -7.43 38.01
C VAL A 402 12.34 -7.51 36.86
N SER A 403 13.34 -8.37 36.96
CA SER A 403 14.38 -8.53 35.93
C SER A 403 13.99 -9.52 34.84
N ARG A 404 13.17 -10.53 35.13
CA ARG A 404 12.90 -11.65 34.21
C ARG A 404 11.50 -11.65 33.56
N HIS A 405 10.54 -10.88 34.07
CA HIS A 405 9.13 -10.94 33.63
C HIS A 405 8.92 -10.75 32.12
N LEU A 406 9.80 -10.02 31.42
CA LEU A 406 9.73 -9.85 29.96
C LEU A 406 9.97 -11.17 29.21
N VAL A 407 10.72 -12.10 29.77
CA VAL A 407 10.90 -13.47 29.24
C VAL A 407 9.57 -14.21 29.29
N SER A 408 8.86 -14.14 30.42
CA SER A 408 7.51 -14.72 30.57
C SER A 408 6.50 -14.09 29.61
N ARG A 409 6.67 -12.82 29.21
CA ARG A 409 5.85 -12.19 28.17
C ARG A 409 6.04 -12.80 26.79
N ILE A 410 7.23 -13.31 26.45
CA ILE A 410 7.46 -14.02 25.19
C ILE A 410 6.63 -15.31 25.18
N THR A 411 6.69 -16.09 26.26
CA THR A 411 5.84 -17.29 26.44
C THR A 411 4.36 -16.96 26.31
N ALA A 412 3.90 -15.90 26.99
CA ALA A 412 2.51 -15.45 26.87
C ALA A 412 2.13 -15.11 25.43
N ARG A 413 3.00 -14.41 24.69
CA ARG A 413 2.78 -14.07 23.28
C ARG A 413 2.70 -15.31 22.38
N ILE A 414 3.52 -16.33 22.64
CA ILE A 414 3.47 -17.62 21.93
C ILE A 414 2.13 -18.31 22.16
N PHE A 415 1.67 -18.42 23.42
CA PHE A 415 0.35 -19.01 23.71
C PHE A 415 -0.80 -18.25 23.04
N VAL A 416 -0.73 -16.92 23.00
CA VAL A 416 -1.70 -16.10 22.25
C VAL A 416 -1.66 -16.45 20.76
N GLY A 417 -0.47 -16.55 20.16
CA GLY A 417 -0.29 -16.89 18.76
C GLY A 417 -0.89 -18.26 18.41
N ILE A 418 -0.59 -19.28 19.23
CA ILE A 418 -1.15 -20.63 19.08
C ILE A 418 -2.68 -20.60 19.22
N GLY A 419 -3.20 -19.95 20.25
CA GLY A 419 -4.65 -19.89 20.49
C GLY A 419 -5.44 -19.16 19.42
N LYS A 420 -4.83 -18.18 18.73
CA LYS A 420 -5.42 -17.48 17.59
C LYS A 420 -5.23 -18.21 16.26
N GLY A 421 -4.38 -19.24 16.21
CA GLY A 421 -4.00 -19.91 14.98
C GLY A 421 -3.00 -19.12 14.13
N GLU A 422 -2.31 -18.13 14.72
CA GLU A 422 -1.18 -17.43 14.09
C GLU A 422 0.09 -18.31 14.03
N MET A 423 0.16 -19.28 14.94
CA MET A 423 1.24 -20.27 15.06
C MET A 423 0.61 -21.67 15.15
N LEU A 424 1.14 -22.64 14.41
CA LEU A 424 0.65 -24.02 14.34
C LEU A 424 1.75 -25.06 14.62
N PRO A 425 2.50 -24.94 15.74
CA PRO A 425 3.54 -25.90 16.08
C PRO A 425 2.97 -27.31 16.30
N SER A 426 3.84 -28.31 16.16
CA SER A 426 3.47 -29.73 16.30
C SER A 426 2.83 -30.03 17.67
N LYS A 427 2.14 -31.18 17.78
CA LYS A 427 1.61 -31.67 19.07
C LYS A 427 2.70 -31.73 20.14
N ASP A 428 3.84 -32.33 19.81
CA ASP A 428 4.92 -32.55 20.76
C ASP A 428 5.56 -31.24 21.19
N THR A 429 5.71 -30.27 20.27
CA THR A 429 6.19 -28.93 20.59
C THR A 429 5.24 -28.18 21.54
N ARG A 430 3.91 -28.26 21.31
CA ARG A 430 2.92 -27.64 22.22
C ARG A 430 2.95 -28.26 23.61
N GLN A 431 3.08 -29.58 23.68
CA GLN A 431 3.19 -30.31 24.93
C GLN A 431 4.46 -29.90 25.70
N MET A 432 5.61 -29.87 25.02
CA MET A 432 6.89 -29.45 25.61
C MET A 432 6.84 -27.98 26.07
N LEU A 433 6.28 -27.09 25.26
CA LEU A 433 6.10 -25.68 25.63
C LEU A 433 5.31 -25.54 26.94
N LEU A 434 4.20 -26.27 27.09
CA LEU A 434 3.40 -26.27 28.31
C LEU A 434 4.18 -26.84 29.50
N GLN A 435 4.90 -27.95 29.32
CA GLN A 435 5.68 -28.58 30.39
C GLN A 435 6.82 -27.69 30.89
N VAL A 436 7.53 -27.03 29.97
CA VAL A 436 8.72 -26.23 30.29
C VAL A 436 8.34 -24.83 30.78
N TRP A 437 7.37 -24.18 30.15
CA TRP A 437 7.14 -22.74 30.34
C TRP A 437 5.85 -22.36 31.07
N LEU A 438 4.89 -23.27 31.28
CA LEU A 438 3.65 -22.91 31.97
C LEU A 438 3.90 -22.49 33.42
N GLN A 439 4.73 -23.23 34.17
CA GLN A 439 5.02 -22.89 35.56
C GLN A 439 5.79 -21.56 35.70
N PRO A 440 6.89 -21.30 34.95
CA PRO A 440 7.54 -19.98 34.96
C PRO A 440 6.58 -18.82 34.62
N LEU A 441 5.65 -19.03 33.69
CA LEU A 441 4.63 -18.03 33.37
C LEU A 441 3.65 -17.80 34.52
N ILE A 442 3.21 -18.86 35.21
CA ILE A 442 2.34 -18.77 36.39
C ILE A 442 3.05 -17.98 37.51
N ASP A 443 4.32 -18.27 37.77
CA ASP A 443 5.10 -17.64 38.84
C ASP A 443 5.23 -16.12 38.66
N ASP A 444 5.30 -15.65 37.42
CA ASP A 444 5.41 -14.23 37.09
C ASP A 444 4.04 -13.56 36.79
N TYR A 445 2.94 -14.32 36.77
CA TYR A 445 1.66 -13.86 36.19
C TYR A 445 1.08 -12.62 36.90
N SER A 446 1.14 -12.56 38.23
CA SER A 446 0.70 -11.38 39.00
C SER A 446 1.44 -10.10 38.61
N TRP A 447 2.75 -10.21 38.33
CA TRP A 447 3.55 -9.09 37.86
C TRP A 447 3.19 -8.70 36.43
N LEU A 448 2.89 -9.67 35.56
CA LEU A 448 2.43 -9.38 34.20
C LEU A 448 1.08 -8.65 34.20
N GLN A 449 0.13 -9.12 35.01
CA GLN A 449 -1.20 -8.56 35.14
C GLN A 449 -1.20 -7.12 35.67
N HIS A 450 -0.36 -6.81 36.66
CA HIS A 450 -0.36 -5.49 37.32
C HIS A 450 0.76 -4.56 36.87
N GLY A 451 1.90 -5.11 36.46
CA GLY A 451 3.10 -4.36 36.08
C GLY A 451 3.19 -3.98 34.60
N CYS A 452 2.45 -4.65 33.71
CA CYS A 452 2.53 -4.42 32.27
C CYS A 452 1.23 -3.83 31.69
N ARG A 453 1.23 -2.53 31.35
CA ARG A 453 0.03 -1.81 30.87
C ARG A 453 -0.63 -2.40 29.61
N SER A 454 0.13 -3.09 28.76
CA SER A 454 -0.36 -3.67 27.51
C SER A 454 -0.59 -5.19 27.59
N PHE A 455 -0.57 -5.79 28.78
CA PHE A 455 -0.80 -7.21 28.97
C PHE A 455 -2.29 -7.53 29.07
N ASP A 456 -2.83 -8.22 28.05
CA ASP A 456 -4.23 -8.66 28.05
C ASP A 456 -4.35 -10.08 28.62
N CYS A 457 -4.72 -10.16 29.90
CA CYS A 457 -4.86 -11.42 30.63
C CYS A 457 -5.81 -12.39 29.93
N LYS A 458 -6.94 -11.89 29.40
CA LYS A 458 -7.97 -12.74 28.82
C LYS A 458 -7.50 -13.43 27.55
N VAL A 459 -6.76 -12.71 26.71
CA VAL A 459 -6.24 -13.25 25.46
C VAL A 459 -5.15 -14.28 25.74
N VAL A 460 -4.33 -14.05 26.78
CA VAL A 460 -3.30 -15.02 27.23
C VAL A 460 -3.94 -16.28 27.81
N GLU A 461 -4.91 -16.14 28.72
CA GLU A 461 -5.65 -17.26 29.33
C GLU A 461 -6.36 -18.11 28.28
N GLU A 462 -7.05 -17.49 27.32
CA GLU A 462 -7.67 -18.19 26.20
C GLU A 462 -6.61 -18.89 25.33
N GLY A 463 -5.46 -18.25 25.10
CA GLY A 463 -4.33 -18.83 24.38
C GLY A 463 -3.79 -20.11 25.03
N ILE A 464 -3.53 -20.06 26.33
CA ILE A 464 -3.07 -21.22 27.13
C ILE A 464 -4.15 -22.31 27.10
N GLY A 465 -5.40 -21.94 27.40
CA GLY A 465 -6.52 -22.88 27.44
C GLY A 465 -6.74 -23.61 26.12
N ARG A 466 -6.72 -22.89 24.99
CA ARG A 466 -6.79 -23.50 23.65
C ARG A 466 -5.61 -24.42 23.37
N THR A 467 -4.40 -24.00 23.74
CA THR A 467 -3.21 -24.83 23.55
C THR A 467 -3.35 -26.16 24.30
N ILE A 468 -3.77 -26.14 25.57
CA ILE A 468 -4.00 -27.38 26.34
C ILE A 468 -5.08 -28.24 25.68
N LEU A 469 -6.23 -27.65 25.34
CA LEU A 469 -7.40 -28.36 24.79
C LEU A 469 -7.17 -29.05 23.43
N THR A 470 -6.04 -28.75 22.79
CA THR A 470 -5.62 -29.38 21.53
C THR A 470 -4.73 -30.61 21.71
N LEU A 471 -4.29 -30.90 22.94
CA LEU A 471 -3.54 -32.11 23.27
C LEU A 471 -4.47 -33.33 23.43
N PRO A 472 -3.96 -34.58 23.47
CA PRO A 472 -4.69 -35.74 23.93
C PRO A 472 -5.25 -35.58 25.36
N LEU A 473 -6.30 -36.33 25.70
CA LEU A 473 -7.00 -36.19 27.00
C LEU A 473 -6.11 -36.47 28.22
N GLU A 474 -5.16 -37.39 28.10
CA GLU A 474 -4.20 -37.72 29.17
C GLU A 474 -3.23 -36.56 29.44
N ASP A 475 -2.72 -35.96 28.37
CA ASP A 475 -1.86 -34.78 28.45
C ASP A 475 -2.66 -33.57 28.98
N GLN A 476 -3.91 -33.38 28.53
CA GLN A 476 -4.83 -32.36 29.07
C GLN A 476 -5.03 -32.54 30.58
N GLN A 477 -5.25 -33.76 31.05
CA GLN A 477 -5.44 -34.05 32.47
C GLN A 477 -4.24 -33.61 33.29
N THR A 478 -3.03 -33.96 32.84
CA THR A 478 -1.79 -33.59 33.53
C THR A 478 -1.67 -32.06 33.68
N MET A 479 -1.91 -31.33 32.59
CA MET A 479 -1.84 -29.85 32.61
C MET A 479 -2.95 -29.22 33.45
N MET A 480 -4.19 -29.70 33.34
CA MET A 480 -5.33 -29.16 34.08
C MET A 480 -5.22 -29.40 35.59
N LEU A 481 -4.75 -30.58 36.01
CA LEU A 481 -4.54 -30.86 37.44
C LEU A 481 -3.38 -30.06 38.01
N SER A 482 -2.29 -29.89 37.25
CA SER A 482 -1.19 -29.02 37.65
C SER A 482 -1.64 -27.57 37.82
N TRP A 483 -2.37 -27.04 36.83
CA TRP A 483 -2.95 -25.70 36.90
C TRP A 483 -3.90 -25.55 38.09
N LEU A 484 -4.82 -26.51 38.30
CA LEU A 484 -5.77 -26.46 39.41
C LEU A 484 -5.05 -26.39 40.76
N GLY A 485 -3.99 -27.20 40.93
CA GLY A 485 -3.14 -27.15 42.12
C GLY A 485 -2.50 -25.78 42.35
N SER A 486 -2.01 -25.12 41.30
CA SER A 486 -1.45 -23.76 41.39
C SER A 486 -2.53 -22.71 41.63
N PHE A 487 -3.66 -22.77 40.93
CA PHE A 487 -4.79 -21.84 41.05
C PHE A 487 -5.38 -21.85 42.47
N LEU A 488 -5.52 -23.02 43.09
CA LEU A 488 -5.97 -23.14 44.48
C LEU A 488 -4.98 -22.56 45.50
N LYS A 489 -3.69 -22.44 45.15
CA LYS A 489 -2.66 -21.86 46.04
C LYS A 489 -2.58 -20.34 45.94
N VAL A 490 -2.63 -19.78 44.73
CA VAL A 490 -2.34 -18.35 44.50
C VAL A 490 -3.55 -17.53 44.03
N GLY A 491 -4.68 -18.16 43.72
CA GLY A 491 -5.92 -17.51 43.32
C GLY A 491 -5.79 -16.72 42.01
N ASP A 492 -6.31 -15.50 41.99
CA ASP A 492 -6.32 -14.59 40.83
C ASP A 492 -4.91 -14.15 40.37
N ASN A 493 -3.85 -14.50 41.12
CA ASN A 493 -2.46 -14.31 40.71
C ASN A 493 -1.97 -15.38 39.72
N CYS A 494 -2.84 -16.31 39.30
CA CYS A 494 -2.60 -17.36 38.31
C CYS A 494 -3.53 -17.15 37.10
N PRO A 495 -3.13 -17.53 35.87
CA PRO A 495 -4.03 -17.50 34.72
C PRO A 495 -5.33 -18.24 35.01
N ASN A 496 -6.48 -17.61 34.75
CA ASN A 496 -7.78 -18.25 34.92
C ASN A 496 -8.12 -19.15 33.73
N LEU A 497 -7.86 -20.46 33.86
CA LEU A 497 -8.17 -21.46 32.84
C LEU A 497 -9.51 -22.18 33.05
N GLN A 498 -10.42 -21.64 33.87
CA GLN A 498 -11.71 -22.29 34.21
C GLN A 498 -12.51 -22.71 32.98
N ARG A 499 -12.58 -21.86 31.94
CA ARG A 499 -13.27 -22.19 30.69
C ARG A 499 -12.70 -23.43 30.02
N ALA A 500 -11.37 -23.54 29.97
CA ALA A 500 -10.71 -24.70 29.39
C ALA A 500 -10.89 -25.94 30.27
N PHE A 501 -10.79 -25.77 31.59
CA PHE A 501 -11.05 -26.83 32.56
C PHE A 501 -12.46 -27.39 32.42
N GLU A 502 -13.49 -26.56 32.26
CA GLU A 502 -14.85 -27.03 32.02
C GLU A 502 -14.98 -27.86 30.75
N VAL A 503 -14.32 -27.45 29.66
CA VAL A 503 -14.34 -28.20 28.39
C VAL A 503 -13.69 -29.57 28.58
N TRP A 504 -12.51 -29.62 29.21
CA TRP A 504 -11.83 -30.86 29.54
C TRP A 504 -12.69 -31.74 30.46
N TRP A 505 -13.28 -31.19 31.51
CA TRP A 505 -14.16 -31.91 32.45
C TRP A 505 -15.32 -32.60 31.73
N ARG A 506 -16.03 -31.88 30.84
CA ARG A 506 -17.13 -32.45 30.05
C ARG A 506 -16.64 -33.60 29.16
N ARG A 507 -15.47 -33.47 28.54
CA ARG A 507 -14.87 -34.53 27.70
C ARG A 507 -14.49 -35.76 28.52
N THR A 508 -13.98 -35.57 29.74
CA THR A 508 -13.49 -36.65 30.61
C THR A 508 -14.62 -37.42 31.28
N PHE A 509 -15.62 -36.70 31.82
CA PHE A 509 -16.63 -37.28 32.72
C PHE A 509 -18.02 -37.42 32.10
N ILE A 510 -18.41 -36.56 31.16
CA ILE A 510 -19.75 -36.58 30.56
C ILE A 510 -19.80 -37.41 29.26
N ARG A 511 -18.64 -37.69 28.64
CA ARG A 511 -18.44 -38.64 27.52
C ARG A 511 -19.60 -38.74 26.49
N PRO A 512 -20.12 -37.63 25.94
CA PRO A 512 -21.31 -37.65 25.08
C PRO A 512 -21.15 -38.50 23.80
N TYR A 513 -19.92 -38.67 23.31
CA TYR A 513 -19.64 -39.45 22.09
C TYR A 513 -19.60 -40.98 22.32
N LEU A 514 -19.23 -41.43 23.52
CA LEU A 514 -19.23 -42.87 23.83
C LEU A 514 -20.64 -43.39 24.13
N GLU A 515 -21.48 -42.56 24.75
CA GLU A 515 -22.89 -42.88 24.99
C GLU A 515 -23.70 -42.95 23.68
N GLN A 516 -23.36 -42.15 22.66
CA GLN A 516 -23.96 -42.25 21.33
C GLN A 516 -23.49 -43.48 20.54
N GLN A 517 -22.22 -43.88 20.64
CA GLN A 517 -21.72 -45.11 20.00
C GLN A 517 -22.26 -46.38 20.65
N GLY A 518 -22.43 -46.40 21.98
CA GLY A 518 -23.08 -47.52 22.68
C GLY A 518 -24.55 -47.70 22.30
N ASN A 519 -25.27 -46.60 22.07
CA ASN A 519 -26.66 -46.63 21.62
C ASN A 519 -26.81 -46.99 20.13
N ALA A 520 -25.83 -46.65 19.28
CA ALA A 520 -25.79 -47.09 17.88
C ALA A 520 -25.50 -48.60 17.77
N LEU A 521 -24.59 -49.14 18.59
CA LEU A 521 -24.30 -50.59 18.61
C LEU A 521 -25.39 -51.42 19.31
N GLN A 522 -26.14 -50.85 20.26
CA GLN A 522 -27.32 -51.50 20.87
C GLN A 522 -28.58 -51.47 19.99
N SER A 523 -28.65 -50.60 18.96
CA SER A 523 -29.77 -50.60 18.02
C SER A 523 -29.60 -51.63 16.89
N ASP A 524 -28.35 -51.97 16.51
CA ASP A 524 -28.07 -53.04 15.53
C ASP A 524 -28.18 -54.46 16.11
N SER A 525 -28.14 -54.62 17.44
CA SER A 525 -28.29 -55.93 18.11
C SER A 525 -29.73 -56.31 18.44
N LYS A 526 -30.72 -55.49 18.07
CA LYS A 526 -32.16 -55.79 18.19
C LYS A 526 -32.80 -56.29 16.89
N PHE A 527 -32.00 -56.50 15.84
CA PHE A 527 -32.43 -57.04 14.54
C PHE A 527 -31.63 -58.30 14.15
N ASN A 528 -31.42 -59.25 15.07
CA ASN A 528 -31.04 -60.62 14.74
C ASN A 528 -31.79 -61.62 15.63
#